data_AF-A0A971GLQ4-F1
#
_entry.id   AF-A0A971GLQ4-F1
#
_cell.length_a   1.000
_cell.length_b   1.000
_cell.length_c   1.000
_cell.angle_alpha   90.00
_cell.angle_beta   90.00
_cell.angle_gamma   90.00
#
_symmetry.space_group_name_H-M   'P 1'
#
loop_
_entity.id
_entity.type
_entity.pdbx_description
1 polymer ?
#
loop_
_entity_poly.entity_id
_entity_poly.type
_entity_poly.pdbx_seq_one_letter_code
_entity_poly.pdbx_strand_id
1 'polypeptide(L)'
;MPEHVESNNIAKEIEQLITLAGEYILIASPSVHLEEAVFIKLAGASARGVKIDIVTGNSPDPVATRLLSVIQNMTLTCVENMNACIYLNEKMMLLTSAGIDRISFQSDINTAVTFSAGDDCKIYNAIKTSIEKASLQGIKIMLQPGSDMQIISADKMYRGFCILCRMPVTFNASKPLCSMCSRTCDQAAINPGQFCHSCGTEVKVTMKDPLCGKCHIY
;
A
#
# COMPACT_ATOMS: atom_id res chain seq x y z
N MET A 1 5.50 -0.11 27.55
CA MET A 1 6.18 1.20 27.42
C MET A 1 6.52 1.36 25.96
N PRO A 2 6.25 2.52 25.35
CA PRO A 2 6.42 2.67 23.91
C PRO A 2 7.89 2.56 23.50
N GLU A 3 8.13 1.90 22.36
CA GLU A 3 9.48 1.70 21.83
C GLU A 3 9.63 2.42 20.48
N HIS A 4 10.79 3.04 20.27
CA HIS A 4 11.11 3.69 19.00
C HIS A 4 11.49 2.64 17.96
N VAL A 5 10.97 2.78 16.74
CA VAL A 5 11.32 1.94 15.59
C VAL A 5 12.06 2.80 14.56
N GLU A 6 13.28 2.37 14.22
CA GLU A 6 14.09 3.02 13.20
C GLU A 6 13.45 2.92 11.80
N SER A 7 13.69 3.93 10.95
CA SER A 7 13.05 4.03 9.63
C SER A 7 13.20 2.78 8.76
N ASN A 8 14.39 2.17 8.78
CA ASN A 8 14.72 0.95 8.04
C ASN A 8 14.01 -0.32 8.56
N ASN A 9 13.42 -0.27 9.76
CA ASN A 9 12.75 -1.38 10.41
C ASN A 9 11.21 -1.29 10.35
N ILE A 10 10.65 -0.14 9.92
CA ILE A 10 9.19 0.07 9.86
C ILE A 10 8.51 -1.01 9.00
N ALA A 11 9.10 -1.35 7.85
CA ALA A 11 8.57 -2.39 6.98
C ALA A 11 8.43 -3.74 7.68
N LYS A 12 9.52 -4.14 8.35
CA LYS A 12 9.59 -5.37 9.13
C LYS A 12 8.58 -5.36 10.27
N GLU A 13 8.38 -4.22 10.92
CA GLU A 13 7.43 -4.07 12.02
C GLU A 13 5.99 -4.24 11.56
N ILE A 14 5.62 -3.67 10.41
CA ILE A 14 4.29 -3.84 9.81
C ILE A 14 4.06 -5.30 9.41
N GLU A 15 5.07 -5.93 8.80
CA GLU A 15 5.01 -7.35 8.49
C GLU A 15 4.83 -8.23 9.73
N GLN A 16 5.53 -7.91 10.83
CA GLN A 16 5.42 -8.62 12.10
C GLN A 16 4.02 -8.41 12.71
N LEU A 17 3.50 -7.19 12.69
CA LEU A 17 2.15 -6.88 13.15
C LEU A 17 1.08 -7.71 12.42
N ILE A 18 1.17 -7.82 11.10
CA ILE A 18 0.23 -8.66 10.32
C ILE A 18 0.42 -10.14 10.64
N THR A 19 1.67 -10.59 10.80
CA THR A 19 2.00 -11.99 11.08
C THR A 19 1.48 -12.43 12.46
N LEU A 20 1.60 -11.55 13.46
CA LEU A 20 1.24 -11.84 14.85
C LEU A 20 -0.27 -11.74 15.13
N ALA A 21 -1.05 -11.15 14.21
CA ALA A 21 -2.48 -10.98 14.37
C ALA A 21 -3.22 -12.33 14.41
N GLY A 22 -4.04 -12.48 15.44
CA GLY A 22 -4.92 -13.63 15.68
C GLY A 22 -6.41 -13.29 15.61
N GLU A 23 -6.81 -12.04 15.87
CA GLU A 23 -8.23 -11.65 15.89
C GLU A 23 -8.54 -10.59 14.84
N TYR A 24 -7.78 -9.51 14.82
CA TYR A 24 -8.03 -8.42 13.86
C TYR A 24 -6.75 -7.71 13.44
N ILE A 25 -6.84 -7.06 12.29
CA ILE A 25 -5.88 -6.09 11.78
C ILE A 25 -6.68 -4.84 11.42
N LEU A 26 -6.25 -3.68 11.90
CA LEU A 26 -6.76 -2.37 11.51
C LEU A 26 -5.61 -1.55 10.90
N ILE A 27 -5.81 -1.10 9.67
CA ILE A 27 -4.87 -0.28 8.91
C ILE A 27 -5.55 1.06 8.65
N ALA A 28 -5.01 2.15 9.20
CA ALA A 28 -5.36 3.52 8.82
C ALA A 28 -4.18 4.12 8.04
N SER A 29 -4.41 4.47 6.77
CA SER A 29 -3.37 5.01 5.87
C SER A 29 -3.96 6.02 4.88
N PRO A 30 -3.29 7.13 4.51
CA PRO A 30 -3.84 8.12 3.59
C PRO A 30 -4.21 7.56 2.22
N SER A 31 -3.45 6.57 1.76
CA SER A 31 -3.68 5.80 0.54
C SER A 31 -3.54 4.31 0.84
N VAL A 32 -4.09 3.46 -0.04
CA VAL A 32 -3.88 2.01 0.02
C VAL A 32 -3.32 1.54 -1.32
N HIS A 33 -2.00 1.38 -1.38
CA HIS A 33 -1.30 0.58 -2.38
C HIS A 33 -0.44 -0.39 -1.61
N LEU A 34 -0.78 -1.67 -1.67
CA LEU A 34 -0.06 -2.69 -0.92
C LEU A 34 1.10 -3.21 -1.73
N GLU A 35 2.27 -3.26 -1.12
CA GLU A 35 3.37 -4.06 -1.63
C GLU A 35 3.02 -5.55 -1.54
N GLU A 36 3.60 -6.33 -2.45
CA GLU A 36 3.33 -7.76 -2.57
C GLU A 36 3.59 -8.52 -1.27
N ALA A 37 4.66 -8.20 -0.53
CA ALA A 37 4.98 -8.83 0.74
C ALA A 37 3.89 -8.58 1.80
N VAL A 38 3.37 -7.35 1.86
CA VAL A 38 2.27 -6.97 2.77
C VAL A 38 0.97 -7.65 2.34
N PHE A 39 0.67 -7.64 1.04
CA PHE A 39 -0.51 -8.29 0.47
C PHE A 39 -0.56 -9.80 0.78
N ILE A 40 0.53 -10.52 0.53
CA ILE A 40 0.62 -11.97 0.81
C ILE A 40 0.37 -12.26 2.29
N LYS A 41 0.90 -11.43 3.20
CA LYS A 41 0.69 -11.60 4.64
C LYS A 41 -0.74 -11.32 5.06
N LEU A 42 -1.38 -10.30 4.49
CA LEU A 42 -2.80 -10.01 4.73
C LEU A 42 -3.69 -11.13 4.22
N ALA A 43 -3.44 -11.65 3.02
CA ALA A 43 -4.15 -12.83 2.51
C ALA A 43 -3.96 -14.05 3.43
N GLY A 44 -2.74 -14.27 3.92
CA GLY A 44 -2.44 -15.31 4.90
C GLY A 44 -3.15 -15.11 6.25
N ALA A 45 -3.29 -13.87 6.73
CA ALA A 45 -4.04 -13.55 7.94
C ALA A 45 -5.54 -13.78 7.77
N SER A 46 -6.10 -13.32 6.64
CA SER A 46 -7.49 -13.57 6.24
C SER A 46 -7.81 -15.06 6.19
N ALA A 47 -6.93 -15.89 5.62
CA ALA A 47 -7.10 -17.33 5.57
C ALA A 47 -7.11 -18.00 6.96
N ARG A 48 -6.53 -17.36 7.99
CA ARG A 48 -6.63 -17.78 9.39
C ARG A 48 -7.91 -17.30 10.08
N GLY A 49 -8.79 -16.59 9.38
CA GLY A 49 -10.01 -16.00 9.93
C GLY A 49 -9.82 -14.66 10.62
N VAL A 50 -8.64 -14.03 10.50
CA VAL A 50 -8.39 -12.69 11.05
C VAL A 50 -9.25 -11.67 10.31
N LYS A 51 -9.98 -10.82 11.06
CA LYS A 51 -10.75 -9.71 10.48
C LYS A 51 -9.81 -8.59 10.05
N ILE A 52 -9.96 -8.09 8.82
CA ILE A 52 -9.09 -7.03 8.30
C ILE A 52 -9.93 -5.78 8.01
N ASP A 53 -9.64 -4.69 8.70
CA ASP A 53 -10.29 -3.40 8.46
C ASP A 53 -9.25 -2.42 7.91
N ILE A 54 -9.44 -1.94 6.68
CA ILE A 54 -8.60 -0.90 6.08
C ILE A 54 -9.41 0.39 5.97
N VAL A 55 -8.91 1.45 6.57
CA VAL A 55 -9.46 2.80 6.55
C VAL A 55 -8.50 3.70 5.78
N THR A 56 -8.96 4.31 4.69
CA THR A 56 -8.12 5.12 3.81
C THR A 56 -8.63 6.54 3.58
N GLY A 57 -7.73 7.48 3.32
CA GLY A 57 -8.07 8.89 3.04
C GLY A 57 -8.48 9.17 1.62
N ASN A 58 -7.92 8.41 0.68
CA ASN A 58 -8.18 8.55 -0.74
C ASN A 58 -8.95 7.33 -1.24
N SER A 59 -9.86 7.58 -2.18
CA SER A 59 -10.49 6.47 -2.89
C SER A 59 -9.39 5.62 -3.54
N PRO A 60 -9.32 4.31 -3.24
CA PRO A 60 -8.38 3.40 -3.87
C PRO A 60 -8.64 3.38 -5.37
N ASP A 61 -7.60 3.14 -6.15
CA ASP A 61 -7.77 2.93 -7.58
C ASP A 61 -8.43 1.56 -7.85
N PRO A 62 -8.97 1.36 -9.07
CA PRO A 62 -9.65 0.11 -9.41
C PRO A 62 -8.76 -1.15 -9.32
N VAL A 63 -7.45 -1.04 -9.50
CA VAL A 63 -6.52 -2.17 -9.39
C VAL A 63 -6.32 -2.55 -7.93
N ALA A 64 -6.06 -1.57 -7.06
CA ALA A 64 -6.00 -1.81 -5.63
C ALA A 64 -7.29 -2.47 -5.13
N THR A 65 -8.45 -1.97 -5.57
CA THR A 65 -9.76 -2.53 -5.18
C THR A 65 -9.94 -3.99 -5.64
N ARG A 66 -9.49 -4.33 -6.85
CA ARG A 66 -9.52 -5.71 -7.38
C ARG A 66 -8.55 -6.65 -6.68
N LEU A 67 -7.34 -6.19 -6.37
CA LEU A 67 -6.38 -6.97 -5.60
C LEU A 67 -6.91 -7.21 -4.19
N LEU A 68 -7.47 -6.19 -3.57
CA LEU A 68 -8.06 -6.30 -2.24
C LEU A 68 -9.29 -7.22 -2.23
N SER A 69 -10.03 -7.35 -3.33
CA SER A 69 -11.25 -8.18 -3.35
C SER A 69 -11.03 -9.69 -3.28
N VAL A 70 -9.80 -10.19 -3.47
CA VAL A 70 -9.48 -11.61 -3.21
C VAL A 70 -9.22 -11.91 -1.73
N ILE A 71 -9.00 -10.90 -0.89
CA ILE A 71 -8.83 -11.09 0.55
C ILE A 71 -10.21 -11.20 1.21
N GLN A 72 -10.52 -12.38 1.75
CA GLN A 72 -11.76 -12.63 2.48
C GLN A 72 -11.75 -11.91 3.84
N ASN A 73 -12.91 -11.75 4.49
CA ASN A 73 -13.02 -11.14 5.83
C ASN A 73 -12.39 -9.73 5.93
N MET A 74 -12.39 -8.99 4.82
CA MET A 74 -11.83 -7.66 4.75
C MET A 74 -12.90 -6.60 4.48
N THR A 75 -12.77 -5.47 5.18
CA THR A 75 -13.58 -4.27 4.98
C THR A 75 -12.66 -3.13 4.55
N LEU A 76 -13.04 -2.43 3.49
CA LEU A 76 -12.34 -1.24 3.01
C LEU A 76 -13.26 -0.03 3.13
N THR A 77 -12.83 0.98 3.87
CA THR A 77 -13.59 2.21 4.13
C THR A 77 -12.76 3.42 3.70
N CYS A 78 -13.35 4.31 2.90
CA CYS A 78 -12.76 5.60 2.58
C CYS A 78 -13.35 6.68 3.49
N VAL A 79 -12.50 7.40 4.22
CA VAL A 79 -12.86 8.52 5.10
C VAL A 79 -12.18 9.77 4.57
N GLU A 80 -12.95 10.78 4.18
CA GLU A 80 -12.38 12.05 3.74
C GLU A 80 -11.44 12.65 4.81
N ASN A 81 -10.31 13.20 4.36
CA ASN A 81 -9.29 13.82 5.22
C ASN A 81 -8.60 12.87 6.21
N MET A 82 -8.68 11.54 6.02
CA MET A 82 -7.84 10.60 6.77
C MET A 82 -6.38 10.69 6.31
N ASN A 83 -5.51 11.17 7.20
CA ASN A 83 -4.06 11.27 6.95
C ASN A 83 -3.23 10.56 8.04
N ALA A 84 -3.84 9.64 8.76
CA ALA A 84 -3.15 8.83 9.77
C ALA A 84 -2.37 7.70 9.10
N CYS A 85 -1.20 7.37 9.64
CA CYS A 85 -0.44 6.17 9.29
C CYS A 85 -0.31 5.32 10.57
N ILE A 86 -1.34 4.51 10.82
CA ILE A 86 -1.48 3.72 12.05
C ILE A 86 -1.85 2.29 11.66
N TYR A 87 -1.13 1.33 12.20
CA TYR A 87 -1.34 -0.09 11.98
C TYR A 87 -1.49 -0.77 13.33
N LEU A 88 -2.51 -1.58 13.54
CA LEU A 88 -2.71 -2.25 14.83
C LEU A 88 -3.38 -3.62 14.69
N ASN A 89 -3.07 -4.52 15.62
CA ASN A 89 -3.74 -5.80 15.85
C ASN A 89 -4.04 -5.95 17.36
N GLU A 90 -4.62 -7.06 17.81
CA GLU A 90 -4.99 -7.25 19.22
C GLU A 90 -3.83 -7.23 20.23
N LYS A 91 -2.57 -7.27 19.78
CA LYS A 91 -1.37 -7.33 20.62
C LYS A 91 -0.59 -6.02 20.63
N MET A 92 -0.55 -5.30 19.51
CA MET A 92 0.34 -4.16 19.32
C MET A 92 -0.20 -3.15 18.31
N MET A 93 0.34 -1.93 18.39
CA MET A 93 0.08 -0.84 17.46
C MET A 93 1.41 -0.21 17.04
N LEU A 94 1.52 0.12 15.75
CA LEU A 94 2.56 0.94 15.17
C LEU A 94 1.97 2.28 14.74
N LEU A 95 2.46 3.35 15.35
CA LEU A 95 2.19 4.74 14.94
C LEU A 95 3.43 5.24 14.18
N THR A 96 3.25 5.70 12.94
CA THR A 96 4.38 6.13 12.11
C THR A 96 4.03 7.32 11.22
N SER A 97 5.04 7.94 10.61
CA SER A 97 4.88 8.86 9.48
C SER A 97 4.80 8.13 8.13
N ALA A 98 5.16 6.84 8.05
CA ALA A 98 5.20 6.08 6.81
C ALA A 98 3.82 5.54 6.41
N GLY A 99 3.28 6.04 5.29
CA GLY A 99 2.09 5.49 4.65
C GLY A 99 2.35 4.11 4.04
N ILE A 100 1.31 3.29 3.91
CA ILE A 100 1.46 1.86 3.55
C ILE A 100 2.02 1.64 2.14
N ASP A 101 1.84 2.62 1.28
CA ASP A 101 2.30 2.70 -0.09
C ASP A 101 3.78 3.10 -0.21
N ARG A 102 4.40 3.57 0.87
CA ARG A 102 5.76 4.12 0.87
C ARG A 102 6.73 3.36 1.77
N ILE A 103 6.33 2.19 2.29
CA ILE A 103 7.09 1.45 3.30
C ILE A 103 8.43 0.93 2.77
N SER A 104 8.54 0.53 1.50
CA SER A 104 9.81 0.07 0.90
C SER A 104 10.76 1.18 0.46
N PHE A 105 10.36 2.46 0.52
CA PHE A 105 11.21 3.56 0.08
C PHE A 105 12.24 3.89 1.15
N GLN A 106 13.36 3.17 1.11
CA GLN A 106 14.51 3.34 2.01
C GLN A 106 15.11 4.76 2.01
N SER A 107 14.73 5.62 1.06
CA SER A 107 15.17 7.01 0.99
C SER A 107 14.43 7.95 1.94
N ASP A 108 13.23 7.58 2.40
CA ASP A 108 12.40 8.47 3.19
C ASP A 108 12.73 8.33 4.69
N ILE A 109 13.04 9.46 5.33
CA ILE A 109 13.27 9.52 6.77
C ILE A 109 11.91 9.47 7.46
N ASN A 110 11.60 8.32 8.07
CA ASN A 110 10.34 8.10 8.77
C ASN A 110 10.59 7.77 10.25
N THR A 111 9.70 8.23 11.12
CA THR A 111 9.72 7.87 12.54
C THR A 111 8.57 6.93 12.82
N ALA A 112 8.78 6.02 13.77
CA ALA A 112 7.74 5.13 14.25
C ALA A 112 7.89 4.85 15.74
N VAL A 113 6.76 4.58 16.38
CA VAL A 113 6.66 4.17 17.78
C VAL A 113 5.70 2.99 17.87
N THR A 114 6.09 1.95 18.59
CA THR A 114 5.24 0.80 18.89
C THR A 114 4.64 0.92 20.28
N PHE A 115 3.44 0.37 20.44
CA PHE A 115 2.70 0.31 21.69
C PHE A 115 2.17 -1.10 21.90
N SER A 116 2.26 -1.59 23.14
CA SER A 116 1.66 -2.86 23.57
C SER A 116 0.18 -2.64 23.90
N ALA A 117 -0.71 -3.50 23.37
CA ALA A 117 -2.14 -3.43 23.71
C ALA A 117 -2.39 -3.73 25.20
N GLY A 118 -1.51 -4.54 25.82
CA GLY A 118 -1.58 -4.87 27.25
C GLY A 118 -1.03 -3.74 28.13
N ASP A 119 0.22 -3.34 27.89
CA ASP A 119 0.93 -2.41 28.79
C ASP A 119 0.52 -0.96 28.57
N ASP A 120 0.22 -0.57 27.33
CA ASP A 120 -0.10 0.80 26.93
C ASP A 120 -1.60 0.95 26.58
N CYS A 121 -2.45 0.13 27.22
CA CYS A 121 -3.86 -0.09 26.89
C CYS A 121 -4.72 1.18 26.80
N LYS A 122 -4.46 2.19 27.63
CA LYS A 122 -5.22 3.46 27.62
C LYS A 122 -5.05 4.22 26.31
N ILE A 123 -3.80 4.39 25.87
CA ILE A 123 -3.48 5.13 24.63
C ILE A 123 -3.89 4.29 23.42
N TYR A 124 -3.57 3.00 23.45
CA TYR A 124 -3.95 2.03 22.43
C TYR A 124 -5.47 2.10 22.16
N ASN A 125 -6.29 1.97 23.20
CA ASN A 125 -7.75 1.97 23.05
C ASN A 125 -8.29 3.34 22.62
N ALA A 126 -7.72 4.45 23.10
CA ALA A 126 -8.13 5.78 22.69
C ALA A 126 -7.90 6.01 21.18
N ILE A 127 -6.74 5.59 20.66
CA ILE A 127 -6.41 5.70 19.24
C ILE A 127 -7.28 4.76 18.40
N LYS A 128 -7.37 3.48 18.78
CA LYS A 128 -8.23 2.50 18.10
C LYS A 128 -9.68 3.00 17.99
N THR A 129 -10.25 3.44 19.10
CA THR A 129 -11.62 3.99 19.14
C THR A 129 -11.79 5.20 18.22
N SER A 130 -10.77 6.05 18.11
CA SER A 130 -10.81 7.23 17.23
C SER A 130 -10.85 6.84 15.75
N ILE A 131 -10.05 5.85 15.35
CA ILE A 131 -10.04 5.32 13.98
C ILE A 131 -11.37 4.63 13.67
N GLU A 132 -11.88 3.80 14.58
CA GLU A 132 -13.17 3.11 14.41
C GLU A 132 -14.32 4.11 14.26
N LYS A 133 -14.36 5.16 15.09
CA LYS A 133 -15.35 6.25 14.96
C LYS A 133 -15.26 6.96 13.62
N ALA A 134 -14.05 7.24 13.14
CA ALA A 134 -13.84 7.83 11.81
C ALA A 134 -14.35 6.89 10.71
N SER A 135 -14.07 5.59 10.82
CA SER A 135 -14.56 4.58 9.87
C SER A 135 -16.09 4.50 9.80
N LEU A 136 -16.81 4.79 10.89
CA LEU A 136 -18.28 4.83 10.87
C LEU A 136 -18.84 5.98 10.03
N GLN A 137 -18.06 7.03 9.83
CA GLN A 137 -18.43 8.20 9.02
C GLN A 137 -17.97 8.07 7.56
N GLY A 138 -17.20 7.02 7.24
CA GLY A 138 -16.65 6.79 5.92
C GLY A 138 -17.59 6.03 4.97
N ILE A 139 -17.23 6.05 3.69
CA ILE A 139 -17.88 5.31 2.62
C ILE A 139 -17.27 3.91 2.56
N LYS A 140 -18.05 2.88 2.85
CA LYS A 140 -17.63 1.49 2.64
C LYS A 140 -17.53 1.19 1.15
N ILE A 141 -16.36 0.71 0.73
CA ILE A 141 -16.10 0.33 -0.65
C ILE A 141 -16.49 -1.12 -0.82
N MET A 142 -17.41 -1.38 -1.75
CA MET A 142 -17.82 -2.73 -2.09
C MET A 142 -16.68 -3.44 -2.84
N LEU A 143 -16.07 -4.41 -2.18
CA LEU A 143 -15.12 -5.32 -2.80
C LEU A 143 -15.92 -6.42 -3.51
N GLN A 144 -16.01 -6.34 -4.83
CA GLN A 144 -16.64 -7.41 -5.60
C GLN A 144 -15.58 -8.49 -5.87
N PRO A 145 -15.79 -9.74 -5.44
CA PRO A 145 -14.94 -10.84 -5.87
C PRO A 145 -15.08 -10.95 -7.39
N GLY A 146 -13.95 -10.87 -8.11
CA GLY A 146 -13.97 -11.09 -9.55
C GLY A 146 -14.46 -12.51 -9.82
N SER A 147 -15.59 -12.65 -10.50
CA SER A 147 -16.00 -13.92 -11.10
C SER A 147 -14.92 -14.29 -12.14
N ASP A 148 -14.28 -15.43 -11.93
CA ASP A 148 -13.15 -15.98 -12.71
C ASP A 148 -11.82 -15.26 -12.51
N MET A 149 -11.10 -15.66 -11.46
CA MET A 149 -9.66 -15.50 -11.41
C MET A 149 -9.03 -16.89 -11.32
N GLN A 150 -8.56 -17.40 -12.46
CA GLN A 150 -7.49 -18.40 -12.45
C GLN A 150 -6.38 -17.85 -11.56
N ILE A 151 -5.78 -18.70 -10.73
CA ILE A 151 -4.65 -18.37 -9.86
C ILE A 151 -3.49 -17.90 -10.73
N ILE A 152 -3.48 -16.61 -11.07
CA ILE A 152 -2.33 -15.97 -11.71
C ILE A 152 -1.34 -15.79 -10.56
N SER A 153 -0.25 -16.54 -10.63
CA SER A 153 0.91 -16.40 -9.74
C SER A 153 1.22 -14.91 -9.52
N ALA A 154 1.30 -14.50 -8.24
CA ALA A 154 1.58 -13.14 -7.80
C ALA A 154 2.79 -12.48 -8.52
N ASP A 155 3.70 -13.31 -9.00
CA ASP A 155 4.94 -12.97 -9.72
C ASP A 155 4.77 -12.18 -11.04
N LYS A 156 3.55 -12.08 -11.60
CA LYS A 156 3.31 -11.35 -12.88
C LYS A 156 2.40 -10.14 -12.79
N MET A 157 1.85 -9.80 -11.62
CA MET A 157 0.77 -8.81 -11.52
C MET A 157 1.27 -7.43 -11.05
N TYR A 158 1.84 -6.68 -12.01
CA TYR A 158 1.89 -5.20 -12.13
C TYR A 158 2.74 -4.37 -11.16
N ARG A 159 4.08 -4.44 -11.28
CA ARG A 159 4.95 -3.31 -10.90
C ARG A 159 5.38 -2.55 -12.16
N GLY A 160 4.97 -1.28 -12.25
CA GLY A 160 5.47 -0.33 -13.23
C GLY A 160 6.15 0.85 -12.55
N PHE A 161 6.98 1.59 -13.28
CA PHE A 161 7.63 2.80 -12.80
C PHE A 161 7.37 3.95 -13.76
N CYS A 162 7.09 5.13 -13.21
CA CYS A 162 6.96 6.34 -13.99
C CYS A 162 8.27 6.58 -14.74
N ILE A 163 8.21 6.70 -16.06
CA ILE A 163 9.41 6.83 -16.88
C ILE A 163 10.15 8.16 -16.66
N LEU A 164 9.57 9.13 -15.95
CA LEU A 164 10.18 10.43 -15.66
C LEU A 164 10.72 10.57 -14.23
N CYS A 165 9.97 10.13 -13.23
CA CYS A 165 10.32 10.34 -11.82
C CYS A 165 10.54 9.06 -11.05
N ARG A 166 10.47 7.90 -11.72
CA ARG A 166 10.61 6.56 -11.13
C ARG A 166 9.57 6.21 -10.07
N MET A 167 8.56 7.04 -9.84
CA MET A 167 7.45 6.72 -8.93
C MET A 167 6.77 5.42 -9.38
N PRO A 168 6.56 4.45 -8.48
CA PRO A 168 5.79 3.26 -8.80
C PRO A 168 4.40 3.63 -9.31
N VAL A 169 3.98 2.93 -10.35
CA VAL A 169 2.69 3.05 -11.00
C VAL A 169 2.24 1.66 -11.42
N THR A 170 0.97 1.51 -11.78
CA THR A 170 0.54 0.28 -12.45
C THR A 170 1.29 0.13 -13.77
N PHE A 171 1.84 -1.06 -14.03
CA PHE A 171 2.47 -1.33 -15.32
C PHE A 171 1.42 -1.25 -16.44
N ASN A 172 1.55 -0.23 -17.27
CA ASN A 172 0.78 0.01 -18.47
C ASN A 172 1.68 0.74 -19.47
N ALA A 173 2.21 0.00 -20.45
CA ALA A 173 3.10 0.56 -21.47
C ALA A 173 2.44 1.71 -22.26
N SER A 174 1.10 1.76 -22.35
CA SER A 174 0.38 2.86 -22.98
C SER A 174 0.20 4.10 -22.08
N LYS A 175 0.40 3.96 -20.76
CA LYS A 175 0.30 5.04 -19.77
C LYS A 175 1.46 4.97 -18.76
N PRO A 176 2.70 5.20 -19.19
CA PRO A 176 3.89 4.93 -18.37
C PRO A 176 4.25 6.05 -17.38
N LEU A 177 3.32 6.98 -17.11
CA LEU A 177 3.53 8.15 -16.26
C LEU A 177 2.64 8.09 -15.01
N CYS A 178 3.13 8.63 -13.91
CA CYS A 178 2.30 8.87 -12.73
C CYS A 178 1.35 10.06 -12.95
N SER A 179 0.31 10.15 -12.11
CA SER A 179 -0.69 11.21 -12.17
C SER A 179 -0.07 12.61 -12.11
N MET A 180 0.98 12.81 -11.30
CA MET A 180 1.69 14.09 -11.18
C MET A 180 2.41 14.46 -12.49
N CYS A 181 3.24 13.56 -13.03
CA CYS A 181 3.97 13.79 -14.27
C CYS A 181 3.08 13.89 -15.51
N SER A 182 1.92 13.22 -15.50
CA SER A 182 0.94 13.32 -16.59
C SER A 182 0.25 14.70 -16.67
N ARG A 183 0.22 15.46 -15.57
CA ARG A 183 -0.44 16.76 -15.48
C ARG A 183 0.49 17.93 -15.80
N THR A 184 1.79 17.75 -15.57
CA THR A 184 2.78 18.83 -15.63
C THR A 184 3.60 18.88 -16.92
N CYS A 185 3.51 17.86 -17.79
CA CYS A 185 4.37 17.76 -18.95
C CYS A 185 3.59 17.89 -20.28
N ASP A 186 3.96 18.87 -21.08
CA ASP A 186 3.70 18.85 -22.53
C ASP A 186 4.33 17.61 -23.14
N GLN A 187 3.62 16.88 -24.00
CA GLN A 187 4.09 15.63 -24.62
C GLN A 187 5.41 15.78 -25.39
N ALA A 188 5.76 17.00 -25.81
CA ALA A 188 7.05 17.34 -26.43
C ALA A 188 8.23 17.39 -25.44
N ALA A 189 7.99 17.66 -24.15
CA ALA A 189 9.01 17.76 -23.10
C ALA A 189 9.33 16.41 -22.43
N ILE A 190 8.56 15.36 -22.72
CA ILE A 190 8.66 14.02 -22.09
C ILE A 190 9.73 13.14 -22.77
N ASN A 191 10.24 13.56 -23.93
CA ASN A 191 11.26 12.82 -24.66
C ASN A 191 12.66 13.41 -24.42
N PRO A 192 13.61 12.64 -23.86
CA PRO A 192 13.50 11.24 -23.46
C PRO A 192 13.00 11.03 -22.01
N GLY A 193 12.26 9.95 -21.78
CA GLY A 193 12.07 9.38 -20.44
C GLY A 193 13.39 8.82 -19.89
N GLN A 194 13.52 8.75 -18.57
CA GLN A 194 14.75 8.43 -17.86
C GLN A 194 14.77 7.03 -17.22
N PHE A 195 13.62 6.38 -17.04
CA PHE A 195 13.53 5.11 -16.32
C PHE A 195 12.72 4.07 -17.11
N CYS A 196 13.15 2.80 -17.06
CA CYS A 196 12.38 1.69 -17.61
C CYS A 196 11.05 1.54 -16.86
N HIS A 197 9.95 1.46 -17.60
CA HIS A 197 8.63 1.31 -17.01
C HIS A 197 8.42 -0.03 -16.32
N SER A 198 9.12 -1.10 -16.72
CA SER A 198 8.98 -2.41 -16.06
C SER A 198 9.87 -2.53 -14.82
N CYS A 199 11.18 -2.26 -14.95
CA CYS A 199 12.16 -2.54 -13.90
C CYS A 199 12.68 -1.30 -13.16
N GLY A 200 12.30 -0.09 -13.58
CA GLY A 200 12.71 1.17 -12.93
C GLY A 200 14.19 1.50 -13.06
N THR A 201 14.95 0.76 -13.88
CA THR A 201 16.37 1.02 -14.17
C THR A 201 16.50 2.29 -14.99
N GLU A 202 17.50 3.11 -14.68
CA GLU A 202 17.80 4.33 -15.43
C GLU A 202 18.25 3.99 -16.86
N VAL A 203 17.44 4.38 -17.84
CA VAL A 203 17.65 4.14 -19.26
C VAL A 203 16.78 5.10 -20.05
N LYS A 204 17.31 5.61 -21.17
CA LYS A 204 16.53 6.47 -22.06
C LYS A 204 15.44 5.65 -22.74
N VAL A 205 14.19 6.01 -22.45
CA VAL A 205 12.99 5.39 -23.02
C VAL A 205 12.07 6.47 -23.60
N THR A 206 11.00 6.07 -24.27
CA THR A 206 10.01 7.01 -24.80
C THR A 206 8.60 6.61 -24.36
N MET A 207 7.62 7.49 -24.54
CA MET A 207 6.21 7.14 -24.32
C MET A 207 5.73 5.98 -25.21
N LYS A 208 6.30 5.85 -26.42
CA LYS A 208 5.95 4.78 -27.37
C LYS A 208 6.71 3.48 -27.10
N ASP A 209 7.87 3.61 -26.48
CA ASP A 209 8.74 2.49 -26.13
C ASP A 209 9.29 2.70 -24.72
N PRO A 210 8.51 2.35 -23.68
CA PRO A 210 8.82 2.69 -22.30
C PRO A 210 9.70 1.65 -21.60
N LEU A 211 10.22 0.65 -22.32
CA LEU A 211 10.95 -0.49 -21.75
C LEU A 211 12.43 -0.49 -22.14
N CYS A 212 13.28 -1.00 -21.26
CA CYS A 212 14.66 -1.25 -21.60
C CYS A 212 14.80 -2.51 -22.46
N GLY A 213 15.91 -2.64 -23.19
CA GLY A 213 16.15 -3.81 -24.05
C GLY A 213 16.09 -5.16 -23.32
N LYS A 214 16.40 -5.20 -22.01
CA LYS A 214 16.26 -6.43 -21.21
C LYS A 214 14.80 -6.82 -20.94
N CYS A 215 13.91 -5.84 -20.82
CA CYS A 215 12.49 -6.04 -20.57
C CYS A 215 11.66 -6.24 -21.85
N HIS A 216 12.24 -6.02 -23.03
CA HIS A 216 11.60 -6.31 -24.33
C HIS A 216 11.60 -7.80 -24.70
N ILE A 217 12.44 -8.60 -24.05
CA ILE A 217 12.71 -9.99 -24.43
C ILE A 217 11.81 -10.99 -23.65
N TYR A 218 10.91 -10.49 -22.80
CA TYR A 218 10.04 -11.28 -21.93
C TYR A 218 8.56 -10.95 -22.12
#